data_AF-A0A2N2LT97-F1
#
_entry.id   AF-A0A2N2LT97-F1
#
_cell.length_a   1.000
_cell.length_b   1.000
_cell.length_c   1.000
_cell.angle_alpha   90.00
_cell.angle_beta   90.00
_cell.angle_gamma   90.00
#
_symmetry.space_group_name_H-M   'P 1'
#
loop_
_entity.id
_entity.type
_entity.pdbx_description
1 polymer ?
#
loop_
_entity_poly.entity_id
_entity_poly.type
_entity_poly.pdbx_seq_one_letter_code
_entity_poly.pdbx_strand_id
1 'polypeptide(L)' 'MEVVLLVLAALAVIIIAKGVCIVPQQSAYVIERLGKFDRVLNAGISYIIPFIDRKAYVHTLKEQAMDIPEQICI' A
#
# COMPACT_ATOMS: atom_id res chain seq x y z
N MET A 1 -24.09 -26.31 11.80
CA MET A 1 -23.22 -26.42 10.61
C MET A 1 -23.50 -25.30 9.61
N GLU A 2 -24.75 -25.07 9.20
CA GLU A 2 -25.09 -24.01 8.22
C GLU A 2 -24.75 -22.59 8.68
N VAL A 3 -25.09 -22.22 9.91
CA VAL A 3 -24.77 -20.88 10.45
C VAL A 3 -23.26 -20.65 10.52
N VAL A 4 -22.49 -21.69 10.90
CA VAL A 4 -21.01 -21.61 10.95
C VAL A 4 -20.43 -21.39 9.57
N LEU A 5 -20.98 -22.07 8.55
CA LEU A 5 -20.57 -21.91 7.16
C LEU A 5 -20.86 -20.49 6.64
N LEU A 6 -22.04 -19.96 6.94
CA LEU A 6 -22.44 -18.60 6.57
C LEU A 6 -21.54 -17.53 7.22
N VAL A 7 -21.21 -17.69 8.51
CA VAL A 7 -20.31 -16.78 9.22
C VAL A 7 -18.90 -16.82 8.63
N LEU A 8 -18.37 -18.00 8.34
CA LEU A 8 -17.06 -18.15 7.69
C LEU A 8 -17.03 -17.53 6.28
N ALA A 9 -18.09 -17.74 5.49
CA ALA A 9 -18.21 -17.15 4.17
C ALA A 9 -18.25 -15.61 4.24
N ALA A 10 -19.04 -15.04 5.15
CA ALA A 10 -19.09 -13.60 5.36
C ALA A 10 -17.72 -13.04 5.79
N LEU A 11 -17.03 -13.72 6.72
CA LEU A 11 -15.70 -13.33 7.18
C LEU A 11 -14.68 -13.32 6.04
N ALA A 12 -14.68 -14.37 5.20
CA ALA A 12 -13.80 -14.46 4.05
C ALA A 12 -14.02 -13.31 3.06
N VAL A 13 -15.28 -12.98 2.75
CA VAL A 13 -15.63 -11.86 1.87
C VAL A 13 -15.14 -10.53 2.45
N ILE A 14 -15.33 -10.31 3.75
CA ILE A 14 -14.87 -9.08 4.42
C ILE A 14 -13.33 -8.95 4.35
N ILE A 15 -12.61 -10.05 4.58
CA ILE A 15 -11.14 -10.05 4.51
C ILE A 15 -10.67 -9.73 3.09
N ILE A 16 -11.26 -10.37 2.08
CA ILE A 16 -10.89 -10.11 0.68
C ILE A 16 -11.19 -8.65 0.30
N ALA A 17 -12.37 -8.14 0.65
CA ALA A 17 -12.75 -6.76 0.35
C ALA A 17 -11.79 -5.75 0.99
N LYS A 18 -11.37 -5.97 2.24
CA LYS A 18 -10.41 -5.09 2.94
C LYS A 18 -8.97 -5.18 2.39
N GLY A 19 -8.64 -6.26 1.69
CA GLY A 19 -7.31 -6.46 1.09
C GLY A 19 -7.13 -5.76 -0.26
N VAL A 20 -8.21 -5.34 -0.92
CA VAL A 20 -8.10 -4.62 -2.20
C VAL A 20 -7.59 -3.20 -1.94
N CYS A 21 -6.43 -2.89 -2.48
CA CYS A 21 -5.80 -1.57 -2.43
C CYS A 21 -5.65 -1.00 -3.85
N ILE A 22 -6.16 0.20 -4.06
CA ILE A 22 -5.99 0.92 -5.32
C ILE A 22 -4.83 1.90 -5.16
N VAL A 23 -3.81 1.75 -6.00
CA VAL A 23 -2.64 2.63 -6.06
C VAL A 23 -2.85 3.65 -7.18
N PRO A 24 -2.83 4.96 -6.88
CA PRO A 24 -2.95 6.01 -7.89
C PRO A 24 -1.85 5.94 -8.94
N GLN A 25 -2.16 6.42 -10.14
CA GLN A 25 -1.18 6.62 -11.20
C GLN A 25 -0.04 7.55 -10.72
N GLN A 26 1.20 7.30 -11.16
CA GLN A 26 2.39 8.08 -10.78
C GLN A 26 2.67 8.10 -9.27
N SER A 27 2.19 7.10 -8.52
CA SER A 27 2.53 6.90 -7.12
C SER A 27 2.96 5.45 -6.91
N ALA A 28 3.89 5.25 -5.98
CA ALA A 28 4.37 3.93 -5.57
C ALA A 28 4.18 3.80 -4.05
N TYR A 29 3.51 2.73 -3.63
CA TYR A 29 3.27 2.46 -2.20
C TYR A 29 4.26 1.42 -1.71
N VAL A 30 5.06 1.75 -0.71
CA VAL A 30 5.95 0.80 -0.04
C VAL A 30 5.16 0.08 1.04
N ILE A 31 5.10 -1.25 0.94
CA ILE A 31 4.43 -2.10 1.90
C ILE A 31 5.46 -2.75 2.81
N GLU A 32 5.17 -2.72 4.10
CA GLU A 32 5.89 -3.45 5.12
C GLU A 32 5.01 -4.56 5.70
N ARG A 33 5.64 -5.69 5.98
CA ARG A 33 5.04 -6.84 6.66
C ARG A 33 5.76 -7.04 7.98
N LEU A 34 5.03 -6.92 9.09
CA LEU A 34 5.56 -7.11 10.45
C LEU A 34 6.83 -6.29 10.74
N GLY A 35 6.90 -5.05 10.22
CA GLY A 35 8.04 -4.15 10.41
C GLY A 35 9.25 -4.41 9.51
N LYS A 36 9.12 -5.27 8.49
CA LYS A 36 10.14 -5.44 7.44
C LYS A 36 9.55 -5.04 6.09
N PHE A 37 10.41 -4.55 5.20
CA PHE A 37 10.04 -4.32 3.81
C PHE A 37 9.55 -5.64 3.17
N ASP A 38 8.41 -5.59 2.48
CA ASP A 38 7.87 -6.72 1.71
C ASP A 38 7.98 -6.44 0.21
N ARG A 39 7.34 -5.38 -0.28
CA ARG A 39 7.34 -5.00 -1.70
C ARG A 39 6.89 -3.56 -1.93
N VAL A 40 7.10 -3.09 -3.17
CA VAL A 40 6.53 -1.83 -3.68
C VAL A 40 5.34 -2.14 -4.57
N LEU A 41 4.21 -1.49 -4.32
CA LEU A 41 3.03 -1.54 -5.18
C LEU A 41 3.08 -0.38 -6.17
N ASN A 42 3.08 -0.71 -7.45
CA ASN A 42 2.97 0.26 -8.54
C ASN A 42 1.50 0.61 -8.80
N ALA A 43 1.27 1.64 -9.64
CA ALA A 43 -0.05 2.09 -10.04
C ALA A 43 -0.96 0.93 -10.49
N GLY A 44 -2.21 0.93 -10.03
CA GLY A 44 -3.21 -0.09 -10.36
C GLY A 44 -3.84 -0.75 -9.14
N ILE A 45 -4.56 -1.85 -9.39
CA ILE A 45 -5.22 -2.64 -8.35
C ILE A 45 -4.20 -3.63 -7.81
N SER A 46 -3.95 -3.56 -6.50
CA SER A 46 -3.05 -4.45 -5.79
C SER A 46 -3.77 -5.07 -4.60
N TYR A 47 -3.40 -6.29 -4.24
CA TYR A 47 -3.91 -6.95 -3.05
C TYR A 47 -2.89 -6.86 -1.92
N ILE A 48 -3.35 -6.52 -0.72
CA ILE A 48 -2.59 -6.55 0.53
C ILE A 48 -3.31 -7.44 1.53
N ILE A 49 -2.58 -8.07 2.43
CA ILE A 49 -3.19 -8.83 3.51
C ILE A 49 -3.63 -7.81 4.57
N PRO A 50 -4.94 -7.56 4.72
CA PRO A 50 -5.40 -6.64 5.77
C PRO A 50 -4.93 -7.21 7.12
N PHE A 51 -4.54 -6.34 8.05
CA PHE A 51 -3.98 -6.65 9.38
C PHE A 51 -2.48 -6.99 9.45
N ILE A 52 -1.92 -7.66 8.44
CA ILE A 52 -0.49 -8.03 8.45
C ILE A 52 0.36 -6.98 7.72
N ASP A 53 -0.13 -6.54 6.56
CA ASP A 53 0.58 -5.62 5.69
C ASP A 53 0.21 -4.17 6.04
N ARG A 54 1.22 -3.30 6.18
CA ARG A 54 1.07 -1.86 6.44
C ARG A 54 1.61 -1.05 5.27
N LYS A 55 0.88 0.01 4.88
CA LYS A 55 1.38 1.05 3.97
C LYS A 55 2.35 1.94 4.74
N ALA A 56 3.65 1.74 4.55
CA ALA A 56 4.68 2.45 5.32
C ALA A 56 5.05 3.80 4.68
N TYR A 57 5.15 3.83 3.35
CA TYR A 57 5.53 5.04 2.63
C TYR A 57 4.77 5.17 1.31
N VAL A 58 4.39 6.41 0.98
CA VAL A 58 3.76 6.77 -0.29
C VAL A 58 4.71 7.68 -1.04
N HIS A 59 5.33 7.18 -2.09
CA HIS A 59 6.23 7.95 -2.92
C HIS A 59 5.51 8.44 -4.18
N THR A 60 5.70 9.71 -4.51
CA THR A 60 5.26 10.25 -5.79
C THR A 60 6.35 10.04 -6.83
N LEU A 61 5.99 9.53 -8.00
CA LEU A 61 6.89 9.39 -9.15
C LEU A 61 6.86 10.62 -10.06
N LYS A 62 6.21 11.71 -9.60
CA LYS A 62 6.18 12.99 -10.31
C LYS A 62 7.51 13.72 -10.10
N GLU A 63 7.96 14.44 -11.12
CA GLU A 63 9.12 15.33 -11.01
C GLU A 63 8.86 16.38 -9.92
N GLN A 64 9.84 16.56 -9.05
CA GLN A 64 9.81 17.56 -7.99
C GLN A 64 10.92 18.56 -8.29
N ALA A 65 10.55 19.81 -8.55
CA ALA A 65 11.52 20.90 -8.58
C ALA A 65 12.01 21.13 -7.15
N MET A 66 13.31 20.99 -6.95
CA MET A 66 13.96 21.34 -5.69
C MET A 66 14.67 22.67 -5.90
N ASP A 67 14.32 23.66 -5.08
CA ASP A 67 15.03 24.93 -5.06
C ASP A 67 16.42 24.69 -4.47
N ILE A 68 17.45 24.96 -5.26
CA ILE A 68 18.85 24.81 -4.85
C ILE A 68 19.26 26.13 -4.16
N PRO A 69 19.72 26.11 -2.90
CA PRO A 69 20.18 27.32 -2.25
C PRO A 69 21.45 27.84 -2.93
N GLU A 70 21.64 29.15 -2.92
CA GLU A 70 22.84 29.79 -3.48
C GLU A 70 24.10 29.32 -2.72
N GLN A 71 25.13 28.91 -3.47
CA GLN A 71 26.40 28.48 -2.88
C GLN A 71 27.50 29.51 -3.15
N ILE A 72 28.20 29.91 -2.09
CA ILE A 72 29.29 30.88 -2.14
C ILE A 72 30.54 30.19 -2.70
N CYS A 73 31.08 30.70 -3.80
CA CYS A 73 32.39 30.29 -4.31
C CYS A 73 33.47 31.14 -3.63
N ILE A 74 34.53 30.49 -3.12
CA ILE A 74 35.69 31.13 -2.47
C ILE A 74 36.76 31.43 -3.51
#